data_AF-A0A2K4MQH6-F1
#
_entry.id   AF-A0A2K4MQH6-F1
#
_cell.length_a   1.000
_cell.length_b   1.000
_cell.length_c   1.000
_cell.angle_alpha   90.00
_cell.angle_beta   90.00
_cell.angle_gamma   90.00
#
_symmetry.space_group_name_H-M   'P 1'
#
loop_
_entity.id
_entity.type
_entity.pdbx_description
1 polymer ?
#
loop_
_entity_poly.entity_id
_entity_poly.type
_entity_poly.pdbx_seq_one_letter_code
_entity_poly.pdbx_strand_id
1 'polypeptide(L)'
;MVRGPRQMSVTVQQRGGQCKAAVLGRLDTHEDRSALLALLRTEPAEPLELCFYDADILPPDVLLAIADRLDAGGKLKIQAYHALLAHSLARLSLPTRQVAAKVEEPGERPPLRALALAGSAQSLEPILRIVEALPLSDVVVFIAQHVQEDQANLLDQLLKTRTGYVVEMPQQMTPVRPGTVYVAPPGHHMKVAHGYVYLTRDRQIQFARPSIDVLFQSLAAEYGDSALAVLLCGYGRDGADGCAALRQAGGCVIVQDGDECAPARAMPDAARNDGHYDFVLKLPAIASLAASAAAGAEAEPDGALLDLFLEALASHYGYDFRHYQRDSLKRRILNLMSQFNLRAFCDFQRAVLTDAALFERLCAELPVGVTSFFRHPQQMKLLRDEILPYLSSFPLIKLWSAGCSTGEEPYSLAIVLEELGLLDRSHLFATDLNPYLLELGSSGLFPAGALAANRENYLASGGPRLFDAYLAANGRFLKMEDRLRQRILFYRHSLTDEGIFNEFQLIVCRNVLIYFDAELQRQVLRRFARSLHAEGFLALGPQDGLHRQALDAGFEPYCSGSYLYRVGRGAER
;
A
#
# COMPACT_ATOMS: atom_id res chain seq x y z
N MET A 1 7.84 12.69 27.69
CA MET A 1 6.90 11.96 28.56
C MET A 1 7.58 10.69 29.05
N VAL A 2 7.68 10.52 30.36
CA VAL A 2 8.23 9.32 31.01
C VAL A 2 7.29 8.15 30.71
N ARG A 3 7.77 7.14 29.99
CA ARG A 3 7.00 5.92 29.70
C ARG A 3 6.72 5.18 31.01
N GLY A 4 5.44 4.98 31.34
CA GLY A 4 5.00 4.15 32.46
C GLY A 4 5.42 2.67 32.30
N PRO A 5 5.15 1.83 33.32
CA PRO A 5 5.58 0.43 33.32
C PRO A 5 5.05 -0.30 32.09
N ARG A 6 5.96 -0.87 31.28
CA ARG A 6 5.62 -1.65 30.08
C ARG A 6 4.77 -2.85 30.49
N GLN A 7 3.55 -2.93 29.98
CA GLN A 7 2.70 -4.13 30.08
C GLN A 7 3.45 -5.33 29.48
N MET A 8 3.39 -6.48 30.15
CA MET A 8 3.93 -7.74 29.63
C MET A 8 3.30 -8.05 28.26
N SER A 9 4.13 -8.28 27.26
CA SER A 9 3.73 -8.64 25.88
C SER A 9 3.09 -10.02 25.78
N VAL A 10 3.34 -10.91 26.75
CA VAL A 10 2.81 -12.28 26.78
C VAL A 10 2.09 -12.52 28.11
N THR A 11 0.81 -12.87 28.05
CA THR A 11 0.00 -13.27 29.21
C THR A 11 -0.48 -14.71 29.05
N VAL A 12 -0.20 -15.55 30.04
CA VAL A 12 -0.59 -16.96 30.03
C VAL A 12 -1.75 -17.20 31.00
N GLN A 13 -2.78 -17.90 30.54
CA GLN A 13 -3.91 -18.36 31.35
C GLN A 13 -4.06 -19.88 31.23
N GLN A 14 -4.14 -20.57 32.37
CA GLN A 14 -4.47 -21.99 32.41
C GLN A 14 -5.90 -22.16 32.94
N ARG A 15 -6.77 -22.83 32.17
CA ARG A 15 -8.15 -23.10 32.59
C ARG A 15 -8.57 -24.49 32.10
N GLY A 16 -8.86 -25.40 33.04
CA GLY A 16 -9.45 -26.71 32.74
C GLY A 16 -8.60 -27.65 31.87
N GLY A 17 -7.28 -27.67 32.04
CA GLY A 17 -6.36 -28.52 31.25
C GLY A 17 -6.05 -27.99 29.84
N GLN A 18 -6.39 -26.73 29.56
CA GLN A 18 -6.01 -26.02 28.34
C GLN A 18 -5.20 -24.77 28.71
N CYS A 19 -4.06 -24.60 28.05
CA CYS A 19 -3.20 -23.44 28.22
C CYS A 19 -3.46 -22.45 27.08
N LYS A 20 -3.68 -21.18 27.42
CA LYS A 20 -3.88 -20.10 26.45
C LYS A 20 -2.86 -18.98 26.68
N ALA A 21 -2.15 -18.58 25.63
CA ALA A 21 -1.22 -17.46 25.66
C ALA A 21 -1.75 -16.34 24.76
N ALA A 22 -1.94 -15.16 25.35
CA ALA A 22 -2.21 -13.92 24.63
C ALA A 22 -0.88 -13.20 24.39
N VAL A 23 -0.60 -12.86 23.13
CA VAL A 23 0.61 -12.17 22.69
C VAL A 23 0.22 -10.83 22.07
N LEU A 24 0.77 -9.76 22.62
CA LEU A 24 0.60 -8.39 22.20
C LEU A 24 1.93 -7.87 21.61
N GLY A 25 1.86 -7.32 20.41
CA GLY A 25 3.02 -6.80 19.67
C GLY A 25 3.87 -7.85 18.93
N ARG A 26 4.89 -7.37 18.20
CA ARG A 26 5.71 -8.13 17.24
C ARG A 26 6.80 -9.03 17.86
N LEU A 27 6.92 -9.08 19.19
CA LEU A 27 7.96 -9.84 19.91
C LEU A 27 9.40 -9.42 19.53
N ASP A 28 9.64 -8.11 19.39
CA ASP A 28 10.93 -7.58 18.94
C ASP A 28 12.06 -7.80 19.96
N THR A 29 11.72 -7.84 21.26
CA THR A 29 12.72 -7.93 22.34
C THR A 29 12.98 -9.39 22.76
N HIS A 30 14.19 -9.65 23.24
CA HIS A 30 14.56 -10.98 23.74
C HIS A 30 13.70 -11.41 24.95
N GLU A 31 13.30 -10.48 25.80
CA GLU A 31 12.50 -10.74 27.01
C GLU A 31 11.09 -11.21 26.63
N ASP A 32 10.44 -10.53 25.69
CA ASP A 32 9.12 -10.89 25.16
C ASP A 32 9.14 -12.27 24.49
N ARG A 33 10.19 -12.56 23.71
CA ARG A 33 10.38 -13.88 23.07
C ARG A 33 10.63 -14.99 24.08
N SER A 34 11.39 -14.72 25.14
CA SER A 34 11.81 -15.74 26.11
C SER A 34 10.62 -16.40 26.80
N ALA A 35 9.60 -15.62 27.18
CA ALA A 35 8.39 -16.13 27.80
C ALA A 35 7.61 -17.08 26.87
N LEU A 36 7.42 -16.69 25.61
CA LEU A 36 6.74 -17.51 24.61
C LEU A 36 7.54 -18.77 24.25
N LEU A 37 8.87 -18.65 24.09
CA LEU A 37 9.75 -19.78 23.82
C LEU A 37 9.76 -20.79 24.96
N ALA A 38 9.79 -20.32 26.22
CA ALA A 38 9.69 -21.19 27.39
C ALA A 38 8.38 -21.98 27.37
N LEU A 39 7.26 -21.32 27.06
CA LEU A 39 5.95 -21.96 26.95
C LEU A 39 5.91 -23.01 25.82
N LEU A 40 6.42 -22.68 24.63
CA LEU A 40 6.45 -23.59 23.48
C LEU A 40 7.28 -24.85 23.75
N ARG A 41 8.37 -24.72 24.53
CA ARG A 41 9.29 -25.81 24.89
C ARG A 41 8.80 -26.72 26.03
N THR A 42 7.74 -26.34 26.75
CA THR A 42 7.13 -27.24 27.75
C THR A 42 6.55 -28.49 27.09
N GLU A 43 6.50 -29.62 27.81
CA GLU A 43 6.03 -30.90 27.25
C GLU A 43 4.65 -30.79 26.56
N PRO A 44 4.45 -31.51 25.45
CA PRO A 44 3.24 -31.40 24.61
C PRO A 44 1.96 -31.98 25.23
N ALA A 45 1.93 -32.27 26.54
CA ALA A 45 0.85 -32.99 27.21
C ALA A 45 -0.50 -32.24 27.16
N GLU A 46 -0.49 -30.90 27.20
CA GLU A 46 -1.70 -30.08 27.16
C GLU A 46 -1.87 -29.31 25.84
N PRO A 47 -3.11 -29.16 25.33
CA PRO A 47 -3.41 -28.30 24.19
C PRO A 47 -3.04 -26.84 24.50
N LEU A 48 -2.31 -26.22 23.57
CA LEU A 48 -1.90 -24.82 23.65
C LEU A 48 -2.64 -23.99 22.61
N GLU A 49 -3.24 -22.88 23.04
CA GLU A 49 -3.82 -21.86 22.16
C GLU A 49 -2.97 -20.58 22.22
N LEU A 50 -2.44 -20.14 21.09
CA LEU A 50 -1.72 -18.87 20.96
C LEU A 50 -2.62 -17.86 20.26
N CYS A 51 -2.81 -16.69 20.87
CA CYS A 51 -3.59 -15.59 20.32
C CYS A 51 -2.67 -14.39 20.10
N PHE A 52 -2.39 -14.06 18.84
CA PHE A 52 -1.57 -12.91 18.45
C PHE A 52 -2.48 -11.75 18.02
N TYR A 53 -2.44 -10.66 18.77
CA TYR A 53 -3.30 -9.50 18.53
C TYR A 53 -2.68 -8.53 17.50
N ASP A 54 -1.42 -8.15 17.70
CA ASP A 54 -0.77 -7.07 16.93
C ASP A 54 0.54 -7.51 16.25
N ALA A 55 0.78 -8.82 16.14
CA ALA A 55 1.94 -9.34 15.41
C ALA A 55 1.56 -9.57 13.95
N ASP A 56 2.30 -8.96 13.04
CA ASP A 56 2.22 -9.13 11.59
C ASP A 56 3.15 -10.25 11.07
N ILE A 57 4.27 -10.50 11.77
CA ILE A 57 5.25 -11.57 11.53
C ILE A 57 5.73 -12.16 12.87
N LEU A 58 6.24 -13.41 12.86
CA LEU A 58 6.94 -13.99 14.01
C LEU A 58 8.44 -14.13 13.78
N PRO A 59 9.25 -13.91 14.82
CA PRO A 59 10.68 -14.20 14.81
C PRO A 59 11.01 -15.67 14.42
N PRO A 60 12.13 -15.94 13.71
CA PRO A 60 12.45 -17.28 13.23
C PRO A 60 12.61 -18.33 14.35
N ASP A 61 13.14 -17.96 15.50
CA ASP A 61 13.28 -18.82 16.68
C ASP A 61 11.92 -19.25 17.26
N VAL A 62 10.95 -18.35 17.26
CA VAL A 62 9.56 -18.64 17.67
C VAL A 62 8.89 -19.59 16.66
N LEU A 63 9.08 -19.36 15.36
CA LEU A 63 8.56 -20.25 14.32
C LEU A 63 9.14 -21.67 14.45
N LEU A 64 10.46 -21.79 14.67
CA LEU A 64 11.12 -23.07 14.90
C LEU A 64 10.58 -23.77 16.15
N ALA A 65 10.41 -23.05 17.27
CA ALA A 65 9.84 -23.64 18.48
C ALA A 65 8.38 -24.11 18.31
N ILE A 66 7.58 -23.39 17.49
CA ILE A 66 6.24 -23.83 17.10
C ILE A 66 6.31 -25.14 16.32
N ALA A 67 7.23 -25.25 15.34
CA ALA A 67 7.41 -26.46 14.56
C ALA A 67 7.86 -27.64 15.42
N ASP A 68 8.86 -27.45 16.28
CA ASP A 68 9.38 -28.49 17.18
C ASP A 68 8.26 -29.07 18.07
N ARG A 69 7.39 -28.19 18.61
CA ARG A 69 6.24 -28.62 19.41
C ARG A 69 5.25 -29.47 18.60
N LEU A 70 4.96 -29.06 17.37
CA LEU A 70 4.05 -29.77 16.48
C LEU A 70 4.63 -31.10 15.99
N ASP A 71 5.94 -31.17 15.76
CA ASP A 71 6.66 -32.40 15.38
C ASP A 71 6.75 -33.39 16.55
N ALA A 72 6.81 -32.90 17.78
CA ALA A 72 6.65 -33.70 19.00
C ALA A 72 5.19 -34.17 19.26
N GLY A 73 4.25 -33.92 18.34
CA GLY A 73 2.85 -34.33 18.46
C GLY A 73 1.98 -33.42 19.33
N GLY A 74 2.47 -32.25 19.71
CA GLY A 74 1.72 -31.29 20.52
C GLY A 74 0.50 -30.72 19.79
N LYS A 75 -0.62 -30.59 20.51
CA LYS A 75 -1.83 -29.92 20.00
C LYS A 75 -1.66 -28.40 20.12
N LEU A 76 -1.59 -27.72 18.99
CA LEU A 76 -1.45 -26.26 18.92
C LEU A 76 -2.56 -25.66 18.07
N LYS A 77 -3.16 -24.57 18.55
CA LYS A 77 -4.08 -23.72 17.81
C LYS A 77 -3.53 -22.30 17.79
N ILE A 78 -3.37 -21.71 16.61
CA ILE A 78 -2.91 -20.33 16.48
C ILE A 78 -4.07 -19.46 15.99
N GLN A 79 -4.34 -18.38 16.71
CA GLN A 79 -5.24 -17.32 16.31
C GLN A 79 -4.41 -16.09 15.99
N ALA A 80 -4.51 -15.60 14.76
CA ALA A 80 -3.84 -14.38 14.32
C ALA A 80 -4.90 -13.34 13.97
N TYR A 81 -4.89 -12.19 14.64
CA TYR A 81 -5.78 -11.07 14.34
C TYR A 81 -5.25 -10.25 13.16
N HIS A 82 -3.91 -10.14 13.03
CA HIS A 82 -3.30 -9.55 11.86
C HIS A 82 -3.33 -10.50 10.65
N ALA A 83 -3.80 -10.00 9.51
CA ALA A 83 -3.94 -10.79 8.29
C ALA A 83 -2.60 -11.28 7.73
N LEU A 84 -1.56 -10.43 7.78
CA LEU A 84 -0.21 -10.79 7.31
C LEU A 84 0.36 -11.98 8.09
N LEU A 85 0.16 -12.01 9.42
CA LEU A 85 0.62 -13.13 10.22
C LEU A 85 -0.12 -14.41 9.86
N ALA A 86 -1.44 -14.34 9.71
CA ALA A 86 -2.24 -15.48 9.29
C ALA A 86 -1.75 -16.03 7.94
N HIS A 87 -1.46 -15.15 6.98
CA HIS A 87 -0.92 -15.52 5.68
C HIS A 87 0.48 -16.15 5.79
N SER A 88 1.38 -15.58 6.59
CA SER A 88 2.74 -16.09 6.81
C SER A 88 2.71 -17.52 7.35
N LEU A 89 1.92 -17.73 8.40
CA LEU A 89 1.80 -19.02 9.06
C LEU A 89 1.11 -20.04 8.15
N ALA A 90 0.09 -19.63 7.39
CA ALA A 90 -0.58 -20.50 6.42
C ALA A 90 0.38 -20.93 5.29
N ARG A 91 1.21 -20.03 4.76
CA ARG A 91 2.26 -20.35 3.78
C ARG A 91 3.23 -21.41 4.31
N LEU A 92 3.57 -21.34 5.60
CA LEU A 92 4.40 -22.31 6.29
C LEU A 92 3.64 -23.58 6.73
N SER A 93 2.38 -23.75 6.32
CA SER A 93 1.53 -24.90 6.68
C SER A 93 1.31 -25.07 8.20
N LEU A 94 1.31 -23.95 8.95
CA LEU A 94 1.03 -23.93 10.37
C LEU A 94 -0.48 -23.80 10.66
N PRO A 95 -1.01 -24.41 11.74
CA PRO A 95 -2.43 -24.47 12.05
C PRO A 95 -2.97 -23.13 12.57
N THR A 96 -3.22 -22.22 11.62
CA THR A 96 -3.58 -20.83 11.91
C THR A 96 -4.99 -20.53 11.45
N ARG A 97 -5.75 -19.91 12.35
CA ARG A 97 -7.04 -19.31 12.05
C ARG A 97 -6.87 -17.80 12.08
N GLN A 98 -7.12 -17.16 10.94
CA GLN A 98 -7.28 -15.71 10.93
C GLN A 98 -8.55 -15.37 11.70
N VAL A 99 -8.40 -14.53 12.72
CA VAL A 99 -9.53 -13.84 13.33
C VAL A 99 -9.66 -12.56 12.55
N ALA A 100 -10.55 -12.55 11.55
CA ALA A 100 -10.81 -11.33 10.81
C ALA A 100 -11.23 -10.26 11.81
N ALA A 101 -10.50 -9.14 11.84
CA ALA A 101 -11.06 -7.92 12.39
C ALA A 101 -12.40 -7.74 11.68
N LYS A 102 -13.48 -7.65 12.46
CA LYS A 102 -14.74 -7.22 11.91
C LYS A 102 -14.46 -5.78 11.49
N VAL A 103 -14.11 -5.56 10.22
CA VAL A 103 -14.28 -4.24 9.62
C VAL A 103 -15.72 -3.93 9.98
N GLU A 104 -15.94 -2.89 10.79
CA GLU A 104 -17.31 -2.44 11.00
C GLU A 104 -17.86 -2.25 9.61
N GLU A 105 -18.83 -3.10 9.22
CA GLU A 105 -19.49 -2.94 7.94
C GLU A 105 -19.93 -1.48 7.95
N PRO A 106 -19.42 -0.64 7.03
CA PRO A 106 -19.88 0.74 6.97
C PRO A 106 -21.40 0.59 6.83
N GLY A 107 -22.14 1.04 7.84
CA GLY A 107 -23.61 0.94 7.79
C GLY A 107 -24.04 1.52 6.45
N GLU A 108 -24.91 0.80 5.73
CA GLU A 108 -25.26 1.08 4.33
C GLU A 108 -25.56 2.59 4.17
N ARG A 109 -24.55 3.35 3.72
CA ARG A 109 -24.67 4.81 3.66
C ARG A 109 -25.54 5.14 2.46
N PRO A 110 -26.48 6.07 2.59
CA PRO A 110 -27.25 6.49 1.44
C PRO A 110 -26.32 7.09 0.37
N PRO A 111 -26.73 7.03 -0.90
CA PRO A 111 -25.97 7.62 -1.98
C PRO A 111 -25.76 9.11 -1.73
N LEU A 112 -24.59 9.61 -2.13
CA LEU A 112 -24.28 11.02 -2.00
C LEU A 112 -25.28 11.86 -2.80
N ARG A 113 -25.88 12.86 -2.17
CA ARG A 113 -26.80 13.81 -2.82
C ARG A 113 -26.26 15.24 -2.85
N ALA A 114 -25.45 15.60 -1.84
CA ALA A 114 -24.85 16.92 -1.74
C ALA A 114 -23.37 16.84 -1.35
N LEU A 115 -22.52 17.52 -2.13
CA LEU A 115 -21.11 17.74 -1.82
C LEU A 115 -20.89 19.21 -1.48
N ALA A 116 -20.33 19.49 -0.31
CA ALA A 116 -19.94 20.85 0.09
C ALA A 116 -18.42 21.00 0.03
N LEU A 117 -17.92 22.04 -0.64
CA LEU A 117 -16.51 22.41 -0.64
C LEU A 117 -16.36 23.81 -0.04
N ALA A 118 -15.56 23.94 1.02
CA ALA A 118 -15.47 25.22 1.70
C ALA A 118 -14.06 25.54 2.20
N GLY A 119 -13.68 26.81 2.18
CA GLY A 119 -12.38 27.28 2.67
C GLY A 119 -12.17 28.79 2.46
N SER A 120 -10.93 29.26 2.60
CA SER A 120 -10.59 30.67 2.33
C SER A 120 -9.90 30.87 0.97
N ALA A 121 -9.24 32.00 0.73
CA ALA A 121 -8.57 32.26 -0.55
C ALA A 121 -7.59 31.14 -1.00
N GLN A 122 -6.93 30.45 -0.06
CA GLN A 122 -6.01 29.34 -0.33
C GLN A 122 -6.71 28.04 -0.76
N SER A 123 -8.04 27.95 -0.66
CA SER A 123 -8.81 26.80 -1.12
C SER A 123 -9.14 26.84 -2.62
N LEU A 124 -8.79 27.91 -3.35
CA LEU A 124 -9.10 28.05 -4.78
C LEU A 124 -8.58 26.85 -5.59
N GLU A 125 -7.28 26.57 -5.52
CA GLU A 125 -6.68 25.46 -6.29
C GLU A 125 -7.22 24.09 -5.84
N PRO A 126 -7.34 23.79 -4.52
CA PRO A 126 -8.05 22.60 -4.06
C PRO A 126 -9.48 22.45 -4.61
N ILE A 127 -10.28 23.52 -4.61
CA ILE A 127 -11.66 23.50 -5.15
C ILE A 127 -11.64 23.17 -6.65
N LEU A 128 -10.79 23.83 -7.43
CA LEU A 128 -10.68 23.57 -8.87
C LEU A 128 -10.28 22.11 -9.13
N ARG A 129 -9.27 21.60 -8.40
CA ARG A 129 -8.79 20.21 -8.55
C ARG A 129 -9.87 19.19 -8.22
N ILE A 130 -10.63 19.39 -7.14
CA ILE A 130 -11.69 18.48 -6.73
C ILE A 130 -12.82 18.50 -7.76
N VAL A 131 -13.31 19.68 -8.16
CA VAL A 131 -14.43 19.80 -9.11
C VAL A 131 -14.07 19.27 -10.49
N GLU A 132 -12.83 19.46 -10.95
CA GLU A 132 -12.30 18.90 -12.20
C GLU A 132 -12.23 17.36 -12.16
N ALA A 133 -12.04 16.77 -10.98
CA ALA A 133 -12.00 15.33 -10.79
C ALA A 133 -13.40 14.68 -10.71
N LEU A 134 -14.47 15.46 -10.51
CA LEU A 134 -15.82 14.91 -10.35
C LEU A 134 -16.37 14.40 -11.70
N PRO A 135 -16.83 13.14 -11.77
CA PRO A 135 -17.65 12.71 -12.90
C PRO A 135 -18.99 13.43 -12.88
N LEU A 136 -19.57 13.69 -14.06
CA LEU A 136 -20.91 14.25 -14.16
C LEU A 136 -21.92 13.26 -13.55
N SER A 137 -22.68 13.73 -12.56
CA SER A 137 -23.64 12.93 -11.80
C SER A 137 -24.80 13.82 -11.31
N ASP A 138 -25.79 13.22 -10.65
CA ASP A 138 -26.90 13.94 -10.04
C ASP A 138 -26.55 14.61 -8.70
N VAL A 139 -25.31 14.46 -8.21
CA VAL A 139 -24.85 15.14 -7.00
C VAL A 139 -24.92 16.65 -7.19
N VAL A 140 -25.39 17.36 -6.17
CA VAL A 140 -25.35 18.82 -6.13
C VAL A 140 -24.10 19.26 -5.39
N VAL A 141 -23.35 20.21 -5.94
CA VAL A 141 -22.13 20.74 -5.30
C VAL A 141 -22.40 22.14 -4.78
N PHE A 142 -22.08 22.40 -3.51
CA PHE A 142 -22.20 23.72 -2.89
C PHE A 142 -20.82 24.22 -2.47
N ILE A 143 -20.46 25.44 -2.88
CA ILE A 143 -19.13 26.00 -2.63
C ILE A 143 -19.27 27.27 -1.81
N ALA A 144 -18.61 27.30 -0.65
CA ALA A 144 -18.46 28.49 0.18
C ALA A 144 -16.98 28.85 0.33
N GLN A 145 -16.53 29.87 -0.38
CA GLN A 145 -15.20 30.42 -0.22
C GLN A 145 -15.27 31.78 0.46
N HIS A 146 -14.44 32.01 1.48
CA HIS A 146 -14.31 33.35 2.06
C HIS A 146 -13.74 34.31 1.02
N VAL A 147 -14.54 35.32 0.67
CA VAL A 147 -14.18 36.40 -0.25
C VAL A 147 -14.66 37.71 0.38
N GLN A 148 -13.89 38.79 0.23
CA GLN A 148 -14.29 40.11 0.70
C GLN A 148 -15.48 40.62 -0.13
N GLU A 149 -16.38 41.40 0.48
CA GLU A 149 -17.64 41.82 -0.15
C GLU A 149 -17.44 42.74 -1.37
N ASP A 150 -16.32 43.44 -1.42
CA ASP A 150 -15.92 44.37 -2.47
C ASP A 150 -15.06 43.72 -3.57
N GLN A 151 -14.69 42.46 -3.42
CA GLN A 151 -13.92 41.72 -4.41
C GLN A 151 -14.81 40.98 -5.40
N ALA A 152 -14.46 41.07 -6.68
CA ALA A 152 -15.07 40.25 -7.71
C ALA A 152 -14.71 38.78 -7.47
N ASN A 153 -15.71 37.95 -7.18
CA ASN A 153 -15.53 36.50 -7.14
C ASN A 153 -15.68 35.95 -8.56
N LEU A 154 -14.59 35.42 -9.13
CA LEU A 154 -14.56 34.82 -10.47
C LEU A 154 -14.55 33.29 -10.42
N LEU A 155 -14.77 32.69 -9.24
CA LEU A 155 -14.68 31.25 -9.05
C LEU A 155 -15.69 30.49 -9.93
N ASP A 156 -16.91 30.99 -10.10
CA ASP A 156 -17.90 30.37 -10.97
C ASP A 156 -17.43 30.34 -12.44
N GLN A 157 -16.79 31.42 -12.91
CA GLN A 157 -16.28 31.52 -14.28
C GLN A 157 -15.14 30.54 -14.53
N LEU A 158 -14.23 30.40 -13.56
CA LEU A 158 -13.14 29.43 -13.65
C LEU A 158 -13.70 28.00 -13.68
N LEU A 159 -14.63 27.68 -12.77
CA LEU A 159 -15.23 26.35 -12.69
C LEU A 159 -15.98 25.96 -13.98
N LYS A 160 -16.70 26.88 -14.64
CA LYS A 160 -17.40 26.63 -15.91
C LYS A 160 -16.52 26.02 -16.99
N THR A 161 -15.22 26.32 -16.97
CA THR A 161 -14.26 25.82 -17.97
C THR A 161 -13.64 24.46 -17.62
N ARG A 162 -13.88 23.94 -16.41
CA ARG A 162 -13.20 22.77 -15.86
C ARG A 162 -14.12 21.61 -15.48
N THR A 163 -15.43 21.75 -15.67
CA THR A 163 -16.38 20.71 -15.29
C THR A 163 -17.54 20.60 -16.26
N GLY A 164 -18.12 19.40 -16.35
CA GLY A 164 -19.36 19.16 -17.09
C GLY A 164 -20.63 19.58 -16.34
N TYR A 165 -20.51 19.93 -15.04
CA TYR A 165 -21.63 20.42 -14.23
C TYR A 165 -22.09 21.80 -14.70
N VAL A 166 -23.37 22.09 -14.50
CA VAL A 166 -23.85 23.47 -14.59
C VAL A 166 -23.27 24.25 -13.41
N VAL A 167 -22.62 25.40 -13.65
CA VAL A 167 -22.06 26.21 -12.58
C VAL A 167 -22.78 27.54 -12.51
N GLU A 168 -23.34 27.88 -11.35
CA GLU A 168 -24.06 29.13 -11.14
C GLU A 168 -23.79 29.76 -9.77
N MET A 169 -23.77 31.09 -9.74
CA MET A 169 -24.01 31.84 -8.51
C MET A 169 -25.53 32.01 -8.38
N PRO A 170 -26.17 31.42 -7.36
CA PRO A 170 -27.61 31.44 -7.24
C PRO A 170 -28.15 32.84 -6.94
N GLN A 171 -29.43 33.02 -7.20
CA GLN A 171 -30.21 34.14 -6.69
C GLN A 171 -31.02 33.69 -5.47
N GLN A 172 -31.71 34.63 -4.82
CA GLN A 172 -32.62 34.30 -3.73
C GLN A 172 -33.70 33.32 -4.21
N MET A 173 -33.90 32.22 -3.47
CA MET A 173 -34.87 31.16 -3.78
C MET A 173 -34.62 30.45 -5.13
N THR A 174 -33.36 30.30 -5.54
CA THR A 174 -33.05 29.44 -6.70
C THR A 174 -33.39 27.98 -6.37
N PRO A 175 -34.20 27.28 -7.18
CA PRO A 175 -34.45 25.85 -7.00
C PRO A 175 -33.17 25.04 -7.18
N VAL A 176 -32.90 24.12 -6.27
CA VAL A 176 -31.73 23.24 -6.34
C VAL A 176 -31.93 22.21 -7.45
N ARG A 177 -30.95 22.11 -8.36
CA ARG A 177 -30.97 21.15 -9.48
C ARG A 177 -29.84 20.12 -9.36
N PRO A 178 -30.09 18.83 -9.64
CA PRO A 178 -29.04 17.82 -9.81
C PRO A 178 -27.98 18.25 -10.84
N GLY A 179 -26.75 17.77 -10.71
CA GLY A 179 -25.67 18.06 -11.66
C GLY A 179 -25.28 19.54 -11.74
N THR A 180 -25.49 20.28 -10.64
CA THR A 180 -25.22 21.73 -10.55
C THR A 180 -24.25 22.05 -9.42
N VAL A 181 -23.33 22.97 -9.69
CA VAL A 181 -22.38 23.58 -8.75
C VAL A 181 -22.86 24.99 -8.42
N TYR A 182 -23.24 25.19 -7.16
CA TYR A 182 -23.65 26.48 -6.59
C TYR A 182 -22.50 27.15 -5.88
N VAL A 183 -22.11 28.34 -6.33
CA VAL A 183 -21.05 29.14 -5.69
C VAL A 183 -21.70 30.26 -4.85
N ALA A 184 -21.41 30.28 -3.55
CA ALA A 184 -21.93 31.32 -2.66
C ALA A 184 -21.46 32.72 -3.12
N PRO A 185 -22.38 33.67 -3.36
CA PRO A 185 -22.00 35.01 -3.80
C PRO A 185 -21.39 35.82 -2.65
N PRO A 186 -20.45 36.75 -2.93
CA PRO A 186 -19.90 37.65 -1.93
C PRO A 186 -20.99 38.45 -1.18
N GLY A 187 -20.77 38.69 0.11
CA GLY A 187 -21.70 39.49 0.93
C GLY A 187 -23.03 38.82 1.25
N HIS A 188 -23.20 37.53 0.93
CA HIS A 188 -24.39 36.76 1.30
C HIS A 188 -24.00 35.43 1.96
N HIS A 189 -24.74 35.04 3.00
CA HIS A 189 -24.72 33.65 3.45
C HIS A 189 -25.58 32.81 2.51
N MET A 190 -25.07 31.64 2.12
CA MET A 190 -25.81 30.65 1.36
C MET A 190 -26.36 29.59 2.31
N LYS A 191 -27.67 29.38 2.29
CA LYS A 191 -28.39 28.34 3.05
C LYS A 191 -29.20 27.48 2.07
N VAL A 192 -29.36 26.20 2.36
CA VAL A 192 -30.22 25.30 1.57
C VAL A 192 -31.34 24.78 2.47
N ALA A 193 -32.57 24.88 2.00
CA ALA A 193 -33.74 24.31 2.69
C ALA A 193 -34.89 24.04 1.71
N HIS A 194 -35.62 22.95 1.92
CA HIS A 194 -36.81 22.60 1.14
C HIS A 194 -36.56 22.55 -0.38
N GLY A 195 -35.36 22.15 -0.81
CA GLY A 195 -34.97 22.13 -2.22
C GLY A 195 -34.69 23.50 -2.85
N TYR A 196 -34.50 24.56 -2.06
CA TYR A 196 -34.15 25.90 -2.55
C TYR A 196 -32.88 26.43 -1.89
N VAL A 197 -32.14 27.27 -2.63
CA VAL A 197 -31.03 28.08 -2.12
C VAL A 197 -31.57 29.43 -1.65
N TYR A 198 -31.26 29.79 -0.40
CA TYR A 198 -31.54 31.08 0.21
C TYR A 198 -30.25 31.86 0.44
N LEU A 199 -30.29 33.14 0.12
CA LEU A 199 -29.23 34.10 0.31
C LEU A 199 -29.65 35.14 1.35
N THR A 200 -28.89 35.25 2.45
CA THR A 200 -29.17 36.25 3.49
C THR A 200 -28.01 37.21 3.67
N ARG A 201 -28.32 38.46 4.03
CA ARG A 201 -27.35 39.47 4.45
C ARG A 201 -27.33 39.62 5.97
N ASP A 202 -27.55 38.52 6.68
CA ASP A 202 -27.43 38.47 8.13
C ASP A 202 -26.02 38.93 8.55
N ARG A 203 -25.86 39.22 9.84
CA ARG A 203 -24.55 39.58 10.40
C ARG A 203 -23.51 38.51 10.05
N GLN A 204 -22.26 38.95 9.83
CA GLN A 204 -21.14 38.04 9.63
C GLN A 204 -21.03 37.04 10.78
N ILE A 205 -20.70 35.80 10.44
CA ILE A 205 -20.41 34.72 11.38
C ILE A 205 -18.92 34.43 11.28
N GLN A 206 -18.22 34.39 12.41
CA GLN A 206 -16.76 34.25 12.45
C GLN A 206 -16.04 35.26 11.51
N PHE A 207 -16.57 36.48 11.42
CA PHE A 207 -16.10 37.57 10.54
C PHE A 207 -16.25 37.32 9.02
N ALA A 208 -16.99 36.28 8.61
CA ALA A 208 -17.15 35.90 7.21
C ALA A 208 -18.62 35.98 6.73
N ARG A 209 -18.78 36.31 5.44
CA ARG A 209 -20.03 36.29 4.67
C ARG A 209 -19.71 36.19 3.17
N PRO A 210 -19.73 35.00 2.56
CA PRO A 210 -20.37 33.77 3.05
C PRO A 210 -19.63 33.14 4.24
N SER A 211 -20.40 32.50 5.12
CA SER A 211 -19.86 31.70 6.24
C SER A 211 -20.03 30.23 5.93
N ILE A 212 -19.01 29.45 6.26
CA ILE A 212 -18.95 28.01 6.06
C ILE A 212 -19.87 27.29 7.03
N ASP A 213 -19.87 27.70 8.31
CA ASP A 213 -20.75 27.16 9.34
C ASP A 213 -22.22 27.24 8.91
N VAL A 214 -22.63 28.40 8.38
CA VAL A 214 -24.01 28.62 7.94
C VAL A 214 -24.42 27.67 6.81
N LEU A 215 -23.53 27.47 5.82
CA LEU A 215 -23.80 26.54 4.72
C LEU A 215 -23.88 25.10 5.26
N PHE A 216 -22.86 24.65 5.99
CA PHE A 216 -22.75 23.27 6.47
C PHE A 216 -23.90 22.91 7.42
N GLN A 217 -24.31 23.81 8.32
CA GLN A 217 -25.47 23.61 9.19
C GLN A 217 -26.77 23.45 8.40
N SER A 218 -26.96 24.24 7.33
CA SER A 218 -28.15 24.10 6.48
C SER A 218 -28.15 22.79 5.69
N LEU A 219 -26.98 22.34 5.21
CA LEU A 219 -26.85 21.05 4.53
C LEU A 219 -27.05 19.87 5.47
N ALA A 220 -26.61 19.99 6.73
CA ALA A 220 -26.88 18.99 7.76
C ALA A 220 -28.39 18.81 7.97
N ALA A 221 -29.15 19.90 8.01
CA ALA A 221 -30.60 19.86 8.16
C ALA A 221 -31.34 19.32 6.92
N GLU A 222 -30.88 19.66 5.71
CA GLU A 222 -31.56 19.28 4.45
C GLU A 222 -31.18 17.87 3.95
N TYR A 223 -29.90 17.50 4.03
CA TYR A 223 -29.35 16.29 3.42
C TYR A 223 -28.89 15.23 4.41
N GLY A 224 -28.62 15.60 5.67
CA GLY A 224 -28.21 14.66 6.72
C GLY A 224 -27.04 13.76 6.33
N ASP A 225 -27.26 12.45 6.40
CA ASP A 225 -26.30 11.39 6.07
C ASP A 225 -25.97 11.25 4.57
N SER A 226 -26.75 11.90 3.70
CA SER A 226 -26.52 11.97 2.26
C SER A 226 -25.61 13.15 1.86
N ALA A 227 -25.03 13.85 2.83
CA ALA A 227 -24.09 14.96 2.62
C ALA A 227 -22.64 14.54 2.84
N LEU A 228 -21.76 15.00 1.96
CA LEU A 228 -20.30 14.98 2.14
C LEU A 228 -19.83 16.43 2.17
N ALA A 229 -19.12 16.84 3.23
CA ALA A 229 -18.50 18.15 3.30
C ALA A 229 -16.98 18.03 3.34
N VAL A 230 -16.31 18.93 2.64
CA VAL A 230 -14.86 19.07 2.62
C VAL A 230 -14.50 20.45 3.14
N LEU A 231 -13.87 20.49 4.31
CA LEU A 231 -13.29 21.70 4.88
C LEU A 231 -11.82 21.80 4.45
N LEU A 232 -11.53 22.77 3.59
CA LEU A 232 -10.22 23.02 2.98
C LEU A 232 -9.44 24.08 3.76
N CYS A 233 -8.21 24.36 3.31
CA CYS A 233 -7.36 25.39 3.91
C CYS A 233 -8.07 26.75 4.09
N GLY A 234 -7.86 27.37 5.26
CA GLY A 234 -8.42 28.67 5.58
C GLY A 234 -7.99 29.25 6.92
N TYR A 235 -8.39 30.49 7.16
CA TYR A 235 -8.10 31.22 8.39
C TYR A 235 -9.29 31.23 9.34
N GLY A 236 -9.01 31.42 10.63
CA GLY A 236 -10.05 31.47 11.67
C GLY A 236 -10.58 30.07 11.99
N ARG A 237 -11.87 29.99 12.36
CA ARG A 237 -12.53 28.75 12.77
C ARG A 237 -13.90 28.52 12.12
N ASP A 238 -14.26 29.34 11.13
CA ASP A 238 -15.51 29.20 10.39
C ASP A 238 -15.51 27.87 9.63
N GLY A 239 -16.47 27.01 9.93
CA GLY A 239 -16.60 25.66 9.40
C GLY A 239 -16.53 24.59 10.49
N ALA A 240 -15.91 24.86 11.64
CA ALA A 240 -15.79 23.88 12.73
C ALA A 240 -17.16 23.51 13.34
N ASP A 241 -18.02 24.50 13.60
CA ASP A 241 -19.36 24.27 14.14
C ASP A 241 -20.27 23.62 13.07
N GLY A 242 -20.06 23.96 11.80
CA GLY A 242 -20.70 23.32 10.65
C GLY A 242 -20.34 21.84 10.48
N CYS A 243 -19.05 21.50 10.64
CA CYS A 243 -18.59 20.12 10.66
C CYS A 243 -19.25 19.32 11.79
N ALA A 244 -19.36 19.91 12.99
CA ALA A 244 -20.07 19.31 14.12
C ALA A 244 -21.54 19.01 13.78
N ALA A 245 -22.25 19.97 13.19
CA ALA A 245 -23.64 19.81 12.79
C ALA A 245 -23.83 18.69 11.76
N LEU A 246 -22.97 18.62 10.74
CA LEU A 246 -23.02 17.56 9.73
C LEU A 246 -22.77 16.18 10.33
N ARG A 247 -21.75 16.04 11.19
CA ARG A 247 -21.46 14.77 11.88
C ARG A 247 -22.63 14.32 12.75
N GLN A 248 -23.26 15.24 13.49
CA GLN A 248 -24.44 14.94 14.31
C GLN A 248 -25.65 14.50 13.48
N ALA A 249 -25.77 15.01 12.24
CA ALA A 249 -26.81 14.61 11.29
C ALA A 249 -26.49 13.33 10.49
N GLY A 250 -25.36 12.66 10.78
CA GLY A 250 -24.90 11.45 10.08
C GLY A 250 -24.11 11.71 8.79
N GLY A 251 -23.89 12.97 8.43
CA GLY A 251 -23.11 13.38 7.27
C GLY A 251 -21.63 13.04 7.39
N CYS A 252 -20.97 12.96 6.23
CA CYS A 252 -19.55 12.68 6.13
C CYS A 252 -18.76 13.99 6.05
N VAL A 253 -17.71 14.13 6.85
CA VAL A 253 -16.84 15.33 6.87
C VAL A 253 -15.39 14.93 6.63
N ILE A 254 -14.81 15.51 5.59
CA ILE A 254 -13.37 15.44 5.31
C ILE A 254 -12.76 16.79 5.64
N VAL A 255 -11.66 16.78 6.39
CA VAL A 255 -10.85 17.97 6.65
C VAL A 255 -9.54 17.83 5.88
N GLN A 256 -9.12 18.89 5.19
CA GLN A 256 -7.83 18.89 4.53
C GLN A 256 -6.69 18.85 5.55
N ASP A 257 -5.68 18.05 5.26
CA ASP A 257 -4.48 17.99 6.09
C ASP A 257 -3.83 19.38 6.21
N GLY A 258 -3.78 19.89 7.44
CA GLY A 258 -3.26 21.23 7.75
C GLY A 258 -1.79 21.39 7.37
N ASP A 259 -1.03 20.31 7.22
CA ASP A 259 0.37 20.36 6.77
C ASP A 259 0.49 20.79 5.29
N GLU A 260 -0.58 20.66 4.48
CA GLU A 260 -0.64 21.20 3.10
C GLU A 260 -1.04 22.67 3.05
N CYS A 261 -1.52 23.24 4.16
CA CYS A 261 -2.19 24.54 4.18
C CYS A 261 -1.28 25.74 4.53
N ALA A 262 -0.02 25.49 4.87
CA ALA A 262 0.94 26.53 5.27
C ALA A 262 0.32 27.50 6.32
N PRO A 263 0.30 28.85 6.21
CA PRO A 263 -0.28 29.69 7.26
C PRO A 263 -1.82 29.59 7.35
N ALA A 264 -2.50 29.04 6.33
CA ALA A 264 -3.94 28.83 6.29
C ALA A 264 -4.37 27.50 6.92
N ARG A 265 -3.57 26.95 7.84
CA ARG A 265 -3.89 25.71 8.58
C ARG A 265 -4.86 25.92 9.76
N ALA A 266 -5.10 27.18 10.17
CA ALA A 266 -5.86 27.49 11.38
C ALA A 266 -7.29 26.93 11.37
N MET A 267 -7.99 27.04 10.24
CA MET A 267 -9.36 26.55 10.07
C MET A 267 -9.46 25.02 10.08
N PRO A 268 -8.72 24.26 9.23
CA PRO A 268 -8.77 22.79 9.29
C PRO A 268 -8.27 22.25 10.64
N ASP A 269 -7.26 22.86 11.26
CA ASP A 269 -6.78 22.47 12.59
C ASP A 269 -7.85 22.70 13.67
N ALA A 270 -8.66 23.76 13.58
CA ALA A 270 -9.76 24.00 14.52
C ALA A 270 -10.80 22.87 14.47
N ALA A 271 -11.27 22.52 13.28
CA ALA A 271 -12.22 21.41 13.10
C ALA A 271 -11.63 20.06 13.55
N ARG A 272 -10.33 19.84 13.29
CA ARG A 272 -9.61 18.65 13.76
C ARG A 272 -9.52 18.59 15.28
N ASN A 273 -9.21 19.69 15.94
CA ASN A 273 -9.09 19.75 17.41
C ASN A 273 -10.45 19.54 18.10
N ASP A 274 -11.53 20.02 17.49
CA ASP A 274 -12.90 19.82 17.99
C ASP A 274 -13.38 18.36 17.79
N GLY A 275 -12.70 17.57 16.95
CA GLY A 275 -12.93 16.12 16.79
C GLY A 275 -14.14 15.75 15.93
N HIS A 276 -14.71 16.71 15.20
CA HIS A 276 -15.93 16.53 14.42
C HIS A 276 -15.65 16.30 12.93
N TYR A 277 -14.93 15.22 12.61
CA TYR A 277 -14.63 14.81 11.23
C TYR A 277 -14.65 13.27 11.08
N ASP A 278 -14.74 12.78 9.84
CA ASP A 278 -14.48 11.36 9.51
C ASP A 278 -13.01 11.17 9.14
N PHE A 279 -12.49 12.04 8.27
CA PHE A 279 -11.17 11.86 7.67
C PHE A 279 -10.36 13.16 7.66
N VAL A 280 -9.06 13.05 7.94
CA VAL A 280 -8.07 14.10 7.63
C VAL A 280 -7.22 13.59 6.48
N LEU A 281 -7.31 14.25 5.32
CA LEU A 281 -6.73 13.75 4.07
C LEU A 281 -5.97 14.85 3.32
N LYS A 282 -4.94 14.43 2.58
CA LYS A 282 -4.27 15.26 1.59
C LYS A 282 -5.14 15.45 0.35
N LEU A 283 -4.92 16.53 -0.41
CA LEU A 283 -5.74 16.91 -1.56
C LEU A 283 -5.99 15.78 -2.58
N PRO A 284 -4.99 14.96 -3.00
CA PRO A 284 -5.24 13.86 -3.94
C PRO A 284 -6.23 12.81 -3.40
N ALA A 285 -6.15 12.51 -2.10
CA ALA A 285 -7.07 11.58 -1.45
C ALA A 285 -8.48 12.16 -1.29
N ILE A 286 -8.60 13.47 -1.03
CA ILE A 286 -9.88 14.17 -1.04
C ILE A 286 -10.54 14.09 -2.41
N ALA A 287 -9.80 14.44 -3.47
CA ALA A 287 -10.30 14.42 -4.84
C ALA A 287 -10.74 13.01 -5.27
N SER A 288 -9.94 11.99 -4.96
CA SER A 288 -10.27 10.59 -5.23
C SER A 288 -11.57 10.14 -4.55
N LEU A 289 -11.70 10.42 -3.25
CA LEU A 289 -12.86 10.02 -2.46
C LEU A 289 -14.12 10.78 -2.86
N ALA A 290 -14.02 12.09 -3.12
CA ALA A 290 -15.12 12.90 -3.60
C ALA A 290 -15.62 12.43 -4.98
N ALA A 291 -14.70 12.16 -5.91
CA ALA A 291 -15.04 11.66 -7.24
C ALA A 291 -15.69 10.27 -7.18
N SER A 292 -15.15 9.35 -6.37
CA SER A 292 -15.74 8.02 -6.21
C SER A 292 -17.09 8.06 -5.50
N ALA A 293 -17.26 8.94 -4.50
CA ALA A 293 -18.55 9.14 -3.84
C ALA A 293 -19.61 9.73 -4.79
N ALA A 294 -19.22 10.67 -5.67
CA ALA A 294 -20.12 11.25 -6.67
C ALA A 294 -20.46 10.27 -7.81
N ALA A 295 -19.54 9.36 -8.17
CA ALA A 295 -19.78 8.31 -9.14
C ALA A 295 -20.83 7.28 -8.67
N GLY A 296 -21.01 7.14 -7.35
CA GLY A 296 -21.99 6.24 -6.74
C GLY A 296 -21.50 4.81 -6.51
N ALA A 297 -22.39 3.96 -6.01
CA ALA A 297 -22.04 2.62 -5.51
C ALA A 297 -21.63 1.62 -6.62
N GLU A 298 -22.11 1.82 -7.85
CA GLU A 298 -21.79 0.97 -9.00
C GLU A 298 -20.47 1.35 -9.69
N ALA A 299 -19.78 2.39 -9.20
CA ALA A 299 -18.53 2.84 -9.78
C ALA A 299 -17.43 1.78 -9.65
N GLU A 300 -16.85 1.39 -10.78
CA GLU A 300 -15.72 0.46 -10.82
C GLU A 300 -14.37 1.17 -10.59
N PRO A 301 -13.36 0.48 -10.05
CA PRO A 301 -11.99 0.98 -9.92
C PRO A 301 -11.27 0.99 -11.28
N ASP A 302 -11.69 1.87 -12.19
CA ASP A 302 -11.16 1.97 -13.54
C ASP A 302 -11.03 3.44 -14.00
N GLY A 303 -10.33 3.65 -15.12
CA GLY A 303 -10.15 4.95 -15.76
C GLY A 303 -9.71 6.05 -14.79
N ALA A 304 -10.37 7.21 -14.87
CA ALA A 304 -10.05 8.37 -14.04
C ALA A 304 -10.20 8.10 -12.53
N LEU A 305 -11.17 7.27 -12.11
CA LEU A 305 -11.36 6.95 -10.69
C LEU A 305 -10.19 6.12 -10.14
N LEU A 306 -9.69 5.17 -10.94
CA LEU A 306 -8.49 4.42 -10.59
C LEU A 306 -7.28 5.36 -10.54
N ASP A 307 -7.06 6.19 -11.56
CA ASP A 307 -5.90 7.08 -11.61
C ASP A 307 -5.87 8.05 -10.41
N LEU A 308 -7.01 8.64 -10.03
CA LEU A 308 -7.14 9.46 -8.82
C LEU A 308 -6.81 8.67 -7.55
N PHE A 309 -7.23 7.41 -7.46
CA PHE A 309 -6.92 6.56 -6.32
C PHE A 309 -5.43 6.23 -6.23
N LEU A 310 -4.77 5.93 -7.36
CA LEU A 310 -3.33 5.66 -7.37
C LEU A 310 -2.51 6.91 -7.00
N GLU A 311 -2.96 8.10 -7.41
CA GLU A 311 -2.39 9.38 -6.97
C GLU A 311 -2.58 9.59 -5.46
N ALA A 312 -3.77 9.26 -4.93
CA ALA A 312 -4.05 9.31 -3.50
C ALA A 312 -3.11 8.38 -2.70
N LEU A 313 -2.91 7.13 -3.16
CA LEU A 313 -1.98 6.19 -2.51
C LEU A 313 -0.53 6.69 -2.53
N ALA A 314 -0.08 7.27 -3.65
CA ALA A 314 1.26 7.81 -3.78
C ALA A 314 1.49 8.99 -2.80
N SER A 315 0.53 9.91 -2.69
CA SER A 315 0.63 11.06 -1.79
C SER A 315 0.48 10.69 -0.31
N HIS A 316 -0.39 9.74 0.00
CA HIS A 316 -0.75 9.37 1.37
C HIS A 316 0.26 8.38 1.98
N TYR A 317 0.69 7.36 1.23
CA TYR A 317 1.57 6.30 1.72
C TYR A 317 2.98 6.30 1.10
N GLY A 318 3.22 7.09 0.04
CA GLY A 318 4.51 7.10 -0.66
C GLY A 318 4.73 5.90 -1.59
N TYR A 319 3.67 5.15 -1.95
CA TYR A 319 3.75 4.03 -2.88
C TYR A 319 3.17 4.42 -4.24
N ASP A 320 4.01 4.47 -5.26
CA ASP A 320 3.59 4.88 -6.60
C ASP A 320 3.24 3.70 -7.50
N PHE A 321 1.94 3.47 -7.66
CA PHE A 321 1.38 2.45 -8.54
C PHE A 321 0.90 3.01 -9.89
N ARG A 322 1.08 4.32 -10.16
CA ARG A 322 0.53 5.00 -11.34
C ARG A 322 1.13 4.57 -12.65
N HIS A 323 2.15 3.73 -12.68
CA HIS A 323 2.70 3.14 -13.91
C HIS A 323 2.64 1.62 -13.92
N TYR A 324 1.75 1.04 -13.11
CA TYR A 324 1.48 -0.41 -13.10
C TYR A 324 0.37 -0.79 -14.09
N GLN A 325 0.30 -2.05 -14.49
CA GLN A 325 -0.71 -2.55 -15.42
C GLN A 325 -2.13 -2.44 -14.83
N ARG A 326 -2.99 -1.69 -15.52
CA ARG A 326 -4.34 -1.29 -15.04
C ARG A 326 -5.24 -2.48 -14.80
N ASP A 327 -5.30 -3.40 -15.76
CA ASP A 327 -6.13 -4.61 -15.64
C ASP A 327 -5.73 -5.49 -14.44
N SER A 328 -4.42 -5.55 -14.14
CA SER A 328 -3.91 -6.28 -12.98
C SER A 328 -4.32 -5.60 -11.68
N LEU A 329 -4.17 -4.27 -11.59
CA LEU A 329 -4.59 -3.48 -10.43
C LEU A 329 -6.10 -3.60 -10.19
N LYS A 330 -6.92 -3.34 -11.22
CA LYS A 330 -8.38 -3.40 -11.17
C LYS A 330 -8.86 -4.75 -10.61
N ARG A 331 -8.38 -5.86 -11.19
CA ARG A 331 -8.73 -7.21 -10.74
C ARG A 331 -8.39 -7.46 -9.27
N ARG A 332 -7.25 -6.97 -8.78
CA ARG A 332 -6.82 -7.16 -7.39
C ARG A 332 -7.61 -6.31 -6.41
N ILE A 333 -7.90 -5.07 -6.78
CA ILE A 333 -8.78 -4.20 -6.01
C ILE A 333 -10.16 -4.85 -5.86
N LEU A 334 -10.76 -5.33 -6.97
CA LEU A 334 -12.04 -6.03 -6.94
C LEU A 334 -12.01 -7.31 -6.08
N ASN A 335 -10.93 -8.09 -6.14
CA ASN A 335 -10.75 -9.25 -5.29
C ASN A 335 -10.71 -8.88 -3.80
N LEU A 336 -10.00 -7.80 -3.43
CA LEU A 336 -9.94 -7.32 -2.06
C LEU A 336 -11.29 -6.77 -1.59
N MET A 337 -11.98 -5.99 -2.43
CA MET A 337 -13.33 -5.52 -2.17
C MET A 337 -14.27 -6.69 -1.82
N SER A 338 -14.24 -7.76 -2.62
CA SER A 338 -15.01 -8.98 -2.37
C SER A 338 -14.63 -9.67 -1.05
N GLN A 339 -13.33 -9.81 -0.76
CA GLN A 339 -12.85 -10.42 0.49
C GLN A 339 -13.29 -9.66 1.75
N PHE A 340 -13.42 -8.34 1.65
CA PHE A 340 -13.82 -7.46 2.75
C PHE A 340 -15.32 -7.09 2.74
N ASN A 341 -16.11 -7.68 1.83
CA ASN A 341 -17.52 -7.36 1.62
C ASN A 341 -17.79 -5.86 1.36
N LEU A 342 -16.84 -5.15 0.75
CA LEU A 342 -16.97 -3.74 0.37
C LEU A 342 -17.60 -3.66 -1.02
N ARG A 343 -18.83 -3.16 -1.09
CA ARG A 343 -19.62 -3.16 -2.33
C ARG A 343 -19.27 -2.01 -3.26
N ALA A 344 -19.02 -0.82 -2.71
CA ALA A 344 -18.70 0.38 -3.48
C ALA A 344 -17.20 0.67 -3.46
N PHE A 345 -16.67 1.18 -4.58
CA PHE A 345 -15.25 1.58 -4.63
C PHE A 345 -14.93 2.71 -3.64
N CYS A 346 -15.87 3.62 -3.38
CA CYS A 346 -15.67 4.70 -2.41
C CYS A 346 -15.49 4.18 -0.97
N ASP A 347 -16.17 3.10 -0.60
CA ASP A 347 -16.02 2.46 0.72
C ASP A 347 -14.68 1.72 0.82
N PHE A 348 -14.23 1.13 -0.28
CA PHE A 348 -12.88 0.58 -0.36
C PHE A 348 -11.80 1.66 -0.20
N GLN A 349 -11.93 2.78 -0.91
CA GLN A 349 -10.99 3.91 -0.78
C GLN A 349 -10.96 4.42 0.65
N ARG A 350 -12.13 4.63 1.28
CA ARG A 350 -12.24 5.03 2.69
C ARG A 350 -11.49 4.08 3.59
N ALA A 351 -11.80 2.79 3.52
CA ALA A 351 -11.19 1.80 4.38
C ALA A 351 -9.67 1.79 4.20
N VAL A 352 -9.17 1.80 2.96
CA VAL A 352 -7.73 1.78 2.68
C VAL A 352 -7.04 3.04 3.17
N LEU A 353 -7.63 4.23 3.00
CA LEU A 353 -7.03 5.51 3.40
C LEU A 353 -7.09 5.77 4.91
N THR A 354 -7.85 4.98 5.68
CA THR A 354 -7.92 5.09 7.15
C THR A 354 -7.25 3.98 7.91
N ASP A 355 -7.20 2.78 7.34
CA ASP A 355 -6.65 1.61 7.99
C ASP A 355 -5.33 1.25 7.31
N ALA A 356 -4.22 1.63 7.96
CA ALA A 356 -2.88 1.30 7.50
C ALA A 356 -2.68 -0.22 7.34
N ALA A 357 -3.31 -1.05 8.18
CA ALA A 357 -3.21 -2.50 8.06
C ALA A 357 -3.93 -3.01 6.80
N LEU A 358 -5.03 -2.36 6.41
CA LEU A 358 -5.71 -2.66 5.15
C LEU A 358 -4.87 -2.25 3.93
N PHE A 359 -4.23 -1.08 4.00
CA PHE A 359 -3.28 -0.66 2.96
C PHE A 359 -2.09 -1.62 2.84
N GLU A 360 -1.50 -2.05 3.96
CA GLU A 360 -0.43 -3.05 3.95
C GLU A 360 -0.90 -4.37 3.32
N ARG A 361 -2.15 -4.77 3.58
CA ARG A 361 -2.75 -5.94 2.95
C ARG A 361 -2.94 -5.76 1.44
N LEU A 362 -3.37 -4.58 1.00
CA LEU A 362 -3.40 -4.22 -0.42
C LEU A 362 -1.99 -4.35 -1.02
N CYS A 363 -0.97 -3.76 -0.40
CA CYS A 363 0.42 -3.88 -0.86
C CYS A 363 0.91 -5.32 -0.92
N ALA A 364 0.51 -6.18 0.02
CA ALA A 364 0.88 -7.58 0.02
C ALA A 364 0.23 -8.39 -1.12
N GLU A 365 -0.98 -8.04 -1.51
CA GLU A 365 -1.73 -8.71 -2.55
C GLU A 365 -1.49 -8.12 -3.95
N LEU A 366 -0.84 -6.95 -4.07
CA LEU A 366 -0.59 -6.27 -5.36
C LEU A 366 0.45 -6.99 -6.26
N PRO A 367 1.62 -7.45 -5.77
CA PRO A 367 2.56 -8.27 -6.56
C PRO A 367 2.14 -9.76 -6.58
N VAL A 368 2.30 -10.50 -7.69
CA VAL A 368 2.24 -11.99 -7.60
C VAL A 368 3.54 -12.46 -6.94
N GLY A 369 3.49 -12.77 -5.64
CA GLY A 369 4.65 -13.26 -4.88
C GLY A 369 5.05 -14.72 -5.16
N VAL A 370 4.56 -15.34 -6.24
CA VAL A 370 4.88 -16.75 -6.53
C VAL A 370 6.31 -16.85 -7.06
N THR A 371 7.18 -17.45 -6.25
CA THR A 371 8.58 -17.73 -6.60
C THR A 371 8.96 -19.14 -6.12
N SER A 372 10.03 -19.69 -6.67
CA SER A 372 10.55 -21.01 -6.33
C SER A 372 12.07 -21.05 -6.50
N PHE A 373 12.72 -21.98 -5.80
CA PHE A 373 14.16 -22.16 -5.94
C PHE A 373 14.50 -22.63 -7.36
N PHE A 374 15.60 -22.10 -7.90
CA PHE A 374 16.13 -22.40 -9.23
C PHE A 374 15.09 -22.24 -10.36
N ARG A 375 14.14 -21.30 -10.22
CA ARG A 375 13.13 -21.01 -11.24
C ARG A 375 13.79 -20.75 -12.60
N HIS A 376 13.14 -21.17 -13.69
CA HIS A 376 13.70 -21.16 -15.06
C HIS A 376 15.07 -21.88 -15.11
N PRO A 377 15.10 -23.20 -14.86
CA PRO A 377 16.33 -23.93 -14.61
C PRO A 377 17.33 -23.87 -15.75
N GLN A 378 16.88 -23.77 -17.01
CA GLN A 378 17.78 -23.59 -18.17
C GLN A 378 18.54 -22.26 -18.13
N GLN A 379 17.89 -21.17 -17.72
CA GLN A 379 18.56 -19.88 -17.55
C GLN A 379 19.51 -19.91 -16.35
N MET A 380 19.11 -20.54 -15.26
CA MET A 380 19.97 -20.71 -14.09
C MET A 380 21.21 -21.57 -14.41
N LYS A 381 21.06 -22.57 -15.29
CA LYS A 381 22.19 -23.35 -15.81
C LYS A 381 23.18 -22.47 -16.60
N LEU A 382 22.69 -21.58 -17.45
CA LEU A 382 23.57 -20.63 -18.16
C LEU A 382 24.30 -19.69 -17.17
N LEU A 383 23.60 -19.21 -16.13
CA LEU A 383 24.24 -18.42 -15.08
C LEU A 383 25.36 -19.22 -14.38
N ARG A 384 25.09 -20.48 -14.05
CA ARG A 384 26.05 -21.41 -13.41
C ARG A 384 27.25 -21.70 -14.29
N ASP A 385 27.03 -22.05 -15.55
CA ASP A 385 28.06 -22.62 -16.41
C ASP A 385 28.91 -21.55 -17.10
N GLU A 386 28.37 -20.35 -17.34
CA GLU A 386 29.04 -19.29 -18.11
C GLU A 386 29.24 -18.00 -17.32
N ILE A 387 28.17 -17.44 -16.75
CA ILE A 387 28.18 -16.06 -16.23
C ILE A 387 28.91 -15.97 -14.88
N LEU A 388 28.51 -16.75 -13.89
CA LEU A 388 29.12 -16.70 -12.55
C LEU A 388 30.61 -17.10 -12.57
N PRO A 389 31.05 -18.10 -13.36
CA PRO A 389 32.48 -18.35 -13.56
C PRO A 389 33.23 -17.18 -14.18
N TYR A 390 32.65 -16.47 -15.16
CA TYR A 390 33.26 -15.26 -15.72
C TYR A 390 33.45 -14.16 -14.65
N LEU A 391 32.47 -14.01 -13.74
CA LEU A 391 32.54 -13.06 -12.64
C LEU A 391 33.63 -13.38 -11.61
N SER A 392 34.24 -14.57 -11.66
CA SER A 392 35.40 -14.93 -10.84
C SER A 392 36.64 -14.05 -11.07
N SER A 393 36.67 -13.31 -12.17
CA SER A 393 37.72 -12.33 -12.48
C SER A 393 37.65 -11.07 -11.59
N PHE A 394 36.50 -10.79 -10.97
CA PHE A 394 36.32 -9.64 -10.09
C PHE A 394 36.83 -9.93 -8.67
N PRO A 395 37.48 -8.94 -8.01
CA PRO A 395 37.92 -9.11 -6.62
C PRO A 395 36.74 -9.21 -5.65
N LEU A 396 35.63 -8.51 -5.94
CA LEU A 396 34.39 -8.52 -5.19
C LEU A 396 33.23 -8.62 -6.17
N ILE A 397 32.31 -9.58 -5.95
CA ILE A 397 31.16 -9.81 -6.82
C ILE A 397 29.90 -9.28 -6.15
N LYS A 398 29.28 -8.26 -6.71
CA LYS A 398 28.00 -7.71 -6.25
C LYS A 398 26.90 -8.17 -7.20
N LEU A 399 25.92 -8.87 -6.65
CA LEU A 399 24.74 -9.33 -7.37
C LEU A 399 23.49 -8.65 -6.81
N TRP A 400 22.53 -8.33 -7.66
CA TRP A 400 21.25 -7.76 -7.26
C TRP A 400 20.10 -8.63 -7.75
N SER A 401 19.32 -9.20 -6.83
CA SER A 401 17.99 -9.77 -7.10
C SER A 401 16.94 -8.69 -6.86
N ALA A 402 16.42 -8.14 -7.96
CA ALA A 402 15.49 -7.01 -8.01
C ALA A 402 14.05 -7.51 -8.11
N GLY A 403 13.29 -7.37 -7.01
CA GLY A 403 11.97 -7.97 -6.80
C GLY A 403 12.09 -9.42 -6.34
N CYS A 404 12.81 -9.63 -5.25
CA CYS A 404 13.19 -10.95 -4.77
C CYS A 404 12.03 -11.76 -4.16
N SER A 405 10.84 -11.15 -3.98
CA SER A 405 9.70 -11.75 -3.29
C SER A 405 10.15 -12.33 -1.94
N THR A 406 9.87 -13.60 -1.69
CA THR A 406 10.19 -14.30 -0.45
C THR A 406 11.60 -14.88 -0.36
N GLY A 407 12.50 -14.54 -1.30
CA GLY A 407 13.94 -14.79 -1.17
C GLY A 407 14.48 -16.06 -1.87
N GLU A 408 13.65 -16.89 -2.49
CA GLU A 408 14.08 -18.12 -3.16
C GLU A 408 15.14 -17.88 -4.26
N GLU A 409 15.05 -16.76 -4.99
CA GLU A 409 16.01 -16.36 -6.04
C GLU A 409 17.42 -16.02 -5.50
N PRO A 410 17.59 -15.10 -4.53
CA PRO A 410 18.91 -14.82 -3.98
C PRO A 410 19.55 -16.03 -3.28
N TYR A 411 18.79 -16.90 -2.61
CA TYR A 411 19.35 -18.15 -2.08
C TYR A 411 19.80 -19.12 -3.18
N SER A 412 19.06 -19.20 -4.30
CA SER A 412 19.47 -20.03 -5.45
C SER A 412 20.82 -19.55 -6.00
N LEU A 413 21.01 -18.23 -6.14
CA LEU A 413 22.29 -17.64 -6.56
C LEU A 413 23.40 -17.91 -5.52
N ALA A 414 23.10 -17.78 -4.23
CA ALA A 414 24.07 -18.05 -3.16
C ALA A 414 24.57 -19.50 -3.17
N ILE A 415 23.68 -20.47 -3.42
CA ILE A 415 24.05 -21.89 -3.57
C ILE A 415 24.99 -22.09 -4.76
N VAL A 416 24.68 -21.51 -5.93
CA VAL A 416 25.55 -21.67 -7.11
C VAL A 416 26.92 -21.01 -6.88
N LEU A 417 26.94 -19.83 -6.25
CA LEU A 417 28.20 -19.17 -5.88
C LEU A 417 29.02 -20.01 -4.91
N GLU A 418 28.39 -20.70 -3.96
CA GLU A 418 29.05 -21.60 -3.03
C GLU A 418 29.68 -22.80 -3.74
N GLU A 419 28.94 -23.41 -4.66
CA GLU A 419 29.40 -24.54 -5.47
C GLU A 419 30.60 -24.18 -6.35
N LEU A 420 30.68 -22.92 -6.80
CA LEU A 420 31.79 -22.39 -7.57
C LEU A 420 32.94 -21.85 -6.69
N GLY A 421 32.82 -21.88 -5.36
CA GLY A 421 33.83 -21.31 -4.45
C GLY A 421 33.92 -19.79 -4.49
N LEU A 422 32.84 -19.11 -4.92
CA LEU A 422 32.77 -17.65 -5.10
C LEU A 422 31.99 -16.94 -3.98
N LEU A 423 31.24 -17.68 -3.15
CA LEU A 423 30.35 -17.09 -2.16
C LEU A 423 31.05 -16.14 -1.18
N ASP A 424 32.27 -16.47 -0.74
CA ASP A 424 32.96 -15.69 0.29
C ASP A 424 33.38 -14.29 -0.15
N ARG A 425 33.54 -14.08 -1.46
CA ARG A 425 33.84 -12.79 -2.10
C ARG A 425 32.63 -12.19 -2.80
N SER A 426 31.43 -12.64 -2.45
CA SER A 426 30.17 -12.18 -3.05
C SER A 426 29.28 -11.47 -2.03
N HIS A 427 28.57 -10.44 -2.49
CA HIS A 427 27.46 -9.81 -1.77
C HIS A 427 26.21 -9.84 -2.64
N LEU A 428 25.16 -10.47 -2.12
CA LEU A 428 23.86 -10.51 -2.77
C LEU A 428 22.93 -9.47 -2.15
N PHE A 429 22.43 -8.57 -2.98
CA PHE A 429 21.45 -7.57 -2.61
C PHE A 429 20.08 -8.11 -3.04
N ALA A 430 19.16 -8.28 -2.11
CA ALA A 430 17.82 -8.79 -2.35
C ALA A 430 16.82 -7.69 -1.99
N THR A 431 16.09 -7.18 -2.99
CA THR A 431 15.16 -6.07 -2.79
C THR A 431 13.76 -6.41 -3.21
N ASP A 432 12.79 -5.87 -2.48
CA ASP A 432 11.39 -5.89 -2.84
C ASP A 432 10.69 -4.63 -2.34
N LEU A 433 9.54 -4.30 -2.94
CA LEU A 433 8.69 -3.21 -2.48
C LEU A 433 8.00 -3.58 -1.16
N ASN A 434 7.70 -4.88 -0.98
CA ASN A 434 6.95 -5.37 0.15
C ASN A 434 7.87 -5.76 1.33
N PRO A 435 7.88 -4.98 2.44
CA PRO A 435 8.71 -5.30 3.61
C PRO A 435 8.36 -6.64 4.24
N TYR A 436 7.09 -7.06 4.17
CA TYR A 436 6.64 -8.34 4.69
C TYR A 436 7.31 -9.52 3.96
N LEU A 437 7.46 -9.48 2.63
CA LEU A 437 8.13 -10.56 1.88
C LEU A 437 9.63 -10.60 2.18
N LEU A 438 10.25 -9.44 2.38
CA LEU A 438 11.66 -9.32 2.75
C LEU A 438 11.95 -9.94 4.12
N GLU A 439 11.08 -9.70 5.10
CA GLU A 439 11.19 -10.33 6.41
C GLU A 439 11.10 -11.86 6.31
N LEU A 440 10.18 -12.38 5.50
CA LEU A 440 10.10 -13.83 5.25
C LEU A 440 11.38 -14.38 4.61
N GLY A 441 11.93 -13.70 3.59
CA GLY A 441 13.19 -14.13 2.96
C GLY A 441 14.39 -14.06 3.92
N SER A 442 14.45 -13.02 4.74
CA SER A 442 15.51 -12.83 5.74
C SER A 442 15.50 -13.91 6.83
N SER A 443 14.35 -14.52 7.11
CA SER A 443 14.21 -15.63 8.06
C SER A 443 14.96 -16.90 7.62
N GLY A 444 15.12 -17.09 6.30
CA GLY A 444 15.68 -18.32 5.73
C GLY A 444 14.77 -19.55 5.88
N LEU A 445 13.51 -19.37 6.25
CA LEU A 445 12.51 -20.44 6.41
C LEU A 445 11.56 -20.47 5.21
N PHE A 446 11.45 -21.64 4.57
CA PHE A 446 10.64 -21.84 3.38
C PHE A 446 9.66 -23.02 3.53
N PRO A 447 8.53 -23.04 2.78
CA PRO A 447 7.56 -24.13 2.86
C PRO A 447 8.15 -25.49 2.46
N ALA A 448 7.96 -26.51 3.31
CA ALA A 448 8.41 -27.88 3.01
C ALA A 448 7.69 -28.50 1.80
N GLY A 449 6.44 -28.11 1.53
CA GLY A 449 5.65 -28.62 0.41
C GLY A 449 6.26 -28.37 -0.97
N ALA A 450 7.16 -27.39 -1.10
CA ALA A 450 7.85 -27.06 -2.35
C ALA A 450 9.13 -27.89 -2.59
N LEU A 451 9.56 -28.73 -1.64
CA LEU A 451 10.87 -29.40 -1.69
C LEU A 451 11.07 -30.27 -2.94
N ALA A 452 10.06 -31.03 -3.34
CA ALA A 452 10.15 -31.90 -4.52
C ALA A 452 10.40 -31.10 -5.80
N ALA A 453 9.62 -30.05 -6.03
CA ALA A 453 9.80 -29.15 -7.17
C ALA A 453 11.14 -28.40 -7.11
N ASN A 454 11.59 -27.99 -5.92
CA ASN A 454 12.88 -27.33 -5.74
C ASN A 454 14.05 -28.26 -6.10
N ARG A 455 13.99 -29.54 -5.71
CA ARG A 455 14.99 -30.56 -6.09
C ARG A 455 15.05 -30.77 -7.60
N GLU A 456 13.88 -30.87 -8.25
CA GLU A 456 13.79 -31.03 -9.71
C GLU A 456 14.38 -29.82 -10.43
N ASN A 457 14.01 -28.60 -10.05
CA ASN A 457 14.55 -27.38 -10.63
C ASN A 457 16.07 -27.28 -10.44
N TYR A 458 16.56 -27.60 -9.23
CA TYR A 458 17.99 -27.57 -8.94
C TYR A 458 18.77 -28.58 -9.81
N LEU A 459 18.29 -29.82 -9.94
CA LEU A 459 18.89 -30.82 -10.83
C LEU A 459 18.87 -30.37 -12.30
N ALA A 460 17.72 -29.86 -12.76
CA ALA A 460 17.57 -29.33 -14.12
C ALA A 460 18.49 -28.12 -14.40
N SER A 461 18.86 -27.37 -13.35
CA SER A 461 19.80 -26.25 -13.41
C SER A 461 21.28 -26.65 -13.39
N GLY A 462 21.59 -27.96 -13.42
CA GLY A 462 22.96 -28.47 -13.40
C GLY A 462 23.57 -28.65 -12.01
N GLY A 463 22.73 -28.79 -10.97
CA GLY A 463 23.17 -29.02 -9.60
C GLY A 463 24.09 -30.25 -9.47
N PRO A 464 25.33 -30.11 -8.95
CA PRO A 464 26.29 -31.21 -8.85
C PRO A 464 26.08 -32.12 -7.63
N ARG A 465 25.16 -31.77 -6.73
CA ARG A 465 24.87 -32.49 -5.46
C ARG A 465 23.37 -32.74 -5.30
N LEU A 466 22.92 -32.97 -4.07
CA LEU A 466 21.51 -32.90 -3.68
C LEU A 466 21.20 -31.51 -3.12
N PHE A 467 20.04 -30.95 -3.45
CA PHE A 467 19.61 -29.65 -2.92
C PHE A 467 19.57 -29.63 -1.37
N ASP A 468 19.24 -30.77 -0.77
CA ASP A 468 19.20 -30.97 0.68
C ASP A 468 20.52 -30.68 1.40
N ALA A 469 21.65 -30.74 0.70
CA ALA A 469 22.97 -30.43 1.26
C ALA A 469 23.13 -28.94 1.64
N TYR A 470 22.17 -28.09 1.26
CA TYR A 470 22.15 -26.65 1.56
C TYR A 470 21.09 -26.29 2.61
N LEU A 471 20.47 -27.29 3.24
CA LEU A 471 19.46 -27.13 4.28
C LEU A 471 20.04 -27.52 5.64
N ALA A 472 19.92 -26.62 6.62
CA ALA A 472 20.33 -26.89 8.01
C ALA A 472 19.39 -27.87 8.72
N ALA A 473 18.11 -27.89 8.32
CA ALA A 473 17.10 -28.81 8.81
C ALA A 473 15.95 -28.90 7.79
N ASN A 474 15.35 -30.08 7.69
CA ASN A 474 14.18 -30.37 6.87
C ASN A 474 13.08 -31.02 7.73
N GLY A 475 12.50 -30.23 8.62
CA GLY A 475 11.29 -30.59 9.39
C GLY A 475 10.03 -30.07 8.69
N ARG A 476 9.15 -29.40 9.43
CA ARG A 476 7.98 -28.68 8.87
C ARG A 476 8.35 -27.56 7.90
N PHE A 477 9.55 -27.02 8.00
CA PHE A 477 10.09 -25.98 7.12
C PHE A 477 11.40 -26.43 6.51
N LEU A 478 11.73 -25.85 5.35
CA LEU A 478 13.08 -25.87 4.81
C LEU A 478 13.84 -24.71 5.44
N LYS A 479 14.89 -25.00 6.22
CA LYS A 479 15.75 -23.98 6.79
C LYS A 479 17.05 -23.91 6.00
N MET A 480 17.34 -22.76 5.38
CA MET A 480 18.60 -22.54 4.69
C MET A 480 19.77 -22.47 5.67
N GLU A 481 20.93 -22.97 5.26
CA GLU A 481 22.14 -22.84 6.07
C GLU A 481 22.56 -21.38 6.30
N ASP A 482 22.98 -21.07 7.53
CA ASP A 482 23.31 -19.69 7.94
C ASP A 482 24.45 -19.08 7.12
N ARG A 483 25.41 -19.89 6.62
CA ARG A 483 26.49 -19.42 5.76
C ARG A 483 26.01 -18.81 4.45
N LEU A 484 24.91 -19.31 3.88
CA LEU A 484 24.28 -18.75 2.69
C LEU A 484 23.54 -17.45 3.05
N ARG A 485 22.75 -17.49 4.13
CA ARG A 485 21.93 -16.37 4.59
C ARG A 485 22.76 -15.12 4.93
N GLN A 486 23.92 -15.30 5.57
CA GLN A 486 24.81 -14.20 5.96
C GLN A 486 25.38 -13.40 4.78
N ARG A 487 25.28 -13.92 3.55
CA ARG A 487 25.78 -13.27 2.32
C ARG A 487 24.71 -12.49 1.57
N ILE A 488 23.46 -12.54 2.05
CA ILE A 488 22.31 -11.88 1.43
C ILE A 488 21.87 -10.70 2.29
N LEU A 489 21.87 -9.51 1.71
CA LEU A 489 21.33 -8.29 2.31
C LEU A 489 19.93 -8.04 1.77
N PHE A 490 18.92 -8.24 2.62
CA PHE A 490 17.53 -7.89 2.34
C PHE A 490 17.26 -6.44 2.74
N TYR A 491 16.68 -5.64 1.85
CA TYR A 491 16.23 -4.28 2.17
C TYR A 491 15.12 -3.82 1.23
N ARG A 492 14.28 -2.91 1.73
CA ARG A 492 13.16 -2.35 0.97
C ARG A 492 13.69 -1.38 -0.08
N HIS A 493 13.24 -1.56 -1.32
CA HIS A 493 13.55 -0.64 -2.42
C HIS A 493 12.46 -0.74 -3.49
N SER A 494 11.96 0.41 -3.96
CA SER A 494 11.07 0.44 -5.10
C SER A 494 11.85 0.65 -6.38
N LEU A 495 11.56 -0.14 -7.42
CA LEU A 495 12.12 0.09 -8.76
C LEU A 495 11.65 1.41 -9.37
N THR A 496 10.60 2.02 -8.82
CA THR A 496 10.11 3.35 -9.20
C THR A 496 10.95 4.49 -8.63
N ASP A 497 11.74 4.24 -7.57
CA ASP A 497 12.54 5.28 -6.91
C ASP A 497 13.64 5.81 -7.83
N GLU A 498 13.91 7.12 -7.73
CA GLU A 498 14.99 7.74 -8.50
C GLU A 498 16.36 7.50 -7.87
N GLY A 499 17.38 7.35 -8.72
CA GLY A 499 18.79 7.29 -8.32
C GLY A 499 19.50 5.97 -8.66
N ILE A 500 20.82 5.99 -8.48
CA ILE A 500 21.69 4.81 -8.53
C ILE A 500 22.17 4.59 -7.11
N PHE A 501 21.85 3.45 -6.51
CA PHE A 501 22.27 3.19 -5.13
C PHE A 501 23.53 2.31 -5.05
N ASN A 502 23.90 1.58 -6.11
CA ASN A 502 25.14 0.81 -6.19
C ASN A 502 25.48 0.42 -7.65
N GLU A 503 26.70 -0.06 -7.86
CA GLU A 503 27.13 -0.72 -9.11
C GLU A 503 27.19 -2.24 -8.93
N PHE A 504 26.67 -3.01 -9.90
CA PHE A 504 26.52 -4.46 -9.85
C PHE A 504 27.18 -5.20 -11.01
N GLN A 505 27.76 -6.37 -10.74
CA GLN A 505 28.28 -7.25 -11.79
C GLN A 505 27.17 -8.13 -12.40
N LEU A 506 26.11 -8.42 -11.66
CA LEU A 506 24.93 -9.13 -12.15
C LEU A 506 23.66 -8.53 -11.53
N ILE A 507 22.73 -8.12 -12.37
CA ILE A 507 21.36 -7.76 -11.97
C ILE A 507 20.43 -8.86 -12.48
N VAL A 508 19.59 -9.40 -11.60
CA VAL A 508 18.54 -10.37 -11.92
C VAL A 508 17.22 -9.69 -11.59
N CYS A 509 16.38 -9.48 -12.61
CA CYS A 509 15.05 -8.91 -12.43
C CYS A 509 14.05 -9.72 -13.27
N ARG A 510 13.38 -10.67 -12.63
CA ARG A 510 12.57 -11.68 -13.32
C ARG A 510 11.15 -11.67 -12.81
N ASN A 511 10.18 -11.64 -13.73
CA ASN A 511 8.74 -11.70 -13.42
C ASN A 511 8.23 -10.53 -12.55
N VAL A 512 8.91 -9.38 -12.63
CA VAL A 512 8.57 -8.14 -11.92
C VAL A 512 8.09 -7.07 -12.89
N LEU A 513 8.86 -6.81 -13.95
CA LEU A 513 8.56 -5.73 -14.90
C LEU A 513 7.26 -5.99 -15.71
N ILE A 514 6.74 -7.22 -15.68
CA ILE A 514 5.42 -7.57 -16.24
C ILE A 514 4.26 -6.84 -15.56
N TYR A 515 4.46 -6.31 -14.35
CA TYR A 515 3.46 -5.50 -13.66
C TYR A 515 3.49 -4.04 -14.08
N PHE A 516 4.48 -3.60 -14.85
CA PHE A 516 4.68 -2.20 -15.22
C PHE A 516 4.16 -1.94 -16.63
N ASP A 517 3.70 -0.72 -16.87
CA ASP A 517 3.45 -0.22 -18.22
C ASP A 517 4.77 -0.08 -19.02
N ALA A 518 4.65 0.15 -20.32
CA ALA A 518 5.83 0.23 -21.19
C ALA A 518 6.76 1.40 -20.84
N GLU A 519 6.25 2.49 -20.25
CA GLU A 519 7.05 3.64 -19.87
C GLU A 519 7.91 3.34 -18.64
N LEU A 520 7.30 2.81 -17.58
CA LEU A 520 8.03 2.42 -16.38
C LEU A 520 9.00 1.26 -16.67
N GLN A 521 8.64 0.31 -17.54
CA GLN A 521 9.61 -0.71 -18.02
C GLN A 521 10.88 -0.07 -18.60
N ARG A 522 10.73 0.92 -19.49
CA ARG A 522 11.89 1.63 -20.09
C ARG A 522 12.70 2.38 -19.03
N GLN A 523 12.03 3.08 -18.11
CA GLN A 523 12.71 3.83 -17.04
C GLN A 523 13.53 2.90 -16.14
N VAL A 524 12.95 1.76 -15.73
CA VAL A 524 13.64 0.77 -14.90
C VAL A 524 14.82 0.14 -15.65
N LEU A 525 14.65 -0.22 -16.92
CA LEU A 525 15.75 -0.77 -17.73
C LEU A 525 16.90 0.23 -17.90
N ARG A 526 16.60 1.52 -18.12
CA ARG A 526 17.63 2.57 -18.14
C ARG A 526 18.37 2.66 -16.80
N ARG A 527 17.65 2.60 -15.68
CA ARG A 527 18.27 2.58 -14.34
C ARG A 527 19.16 1.35 -14.15
N PHE A 528 18.73 0.18 -14.61
CA PHE A 528 19.59 -1.01 -14.62
C PHE A 528 20.85 -0.81 -15.45
N ALA A 529 20.77 -0.18 -16.62
CA ALA A 529 21.95 0.07 -17.45
C ALA A 529 22.99 0.95 -16.73
N ARG A 530 22.52 1.93 -15.93
CA ARG A 530 23.38 2.80 -15.12
C ARG A 530 23.94 2.12 -13.86
N SER A 531 23.17 1.22 -13.25
CA SER A 531 23.59 0.46 -12.07
C SER A 531 24.43 -0.77 -12.42
N LEU A 532 24.51 -1.16 -13.70
CA LEU A 532 25.29 -2.31 -14.14
C LEU A 532 26.73 -1.91 -14.44
N HIS A 533 27.68 -2.67 -13.89
CA HIS A 533 29.08 -2.55 -14.23
C HIS A 533 29.27 -2.72 -15.74
N ALA A 534 30.29 -2.06 -16.30
CA ALA A 534 30.61 -2.06 -17.72
C ALA A 534 30.62 -3.45 -18.38
N GLU A 535 31.20 -4.40 -17.65
CA GLU A 535 31.36 -5.80 -18.07
C GLU A 535 30.34 -6.75 -17.41
N GLY A 536 29.33 -6.20 -16.74
CA GLY A 536 28.30 -6.95 -16.03
C GLY A 536 27.19 -7.52 -16.93
N PHE A 537 26.25 -8.21 -16.30
CA PHE A 537 25.12 -8.88 -16.97
C PHE A 537 23.77 -8.51 -16.35
N LEU A 538 22.75 -8.41 -17.20
CA LEU A 538 21.35 -8.31 -16.79
C LEU A 538 20.62 -9.61 -17.17
N ALA A 539 19.92 -10.22 -16.21
CA ALA A 539 19.07 -11.37 -16.43
C ALA A 539 17.60 -10.97 -16.25
N LEU A 540 16.81 -11.11 -17.33
CA LEU A 540 15.36 -10.88 -17.33
C LEU A 540 14.59 -12.20 -17.39
N GLY A 541 13.32 -12.19 -16.99
CA GLY A 541 12.48 -13.39 -17.02
C GLY A 541 12.17 -13.81 -18.47
N PRO A 542 12.35 -15.10 -18.83
CA PRO A 542 11.99 -15.61 -20.17
C PRO A 542 10.54 -15.37 -20.59
N GLN A 543 9.63 -15.25 -19.62
CA GLN A 543 8.21 -15.02 -19.86
C GLN A 543 7.81 -13.55 -19.78
N ASP A 544 8.77 -12.64 -19.55
CA ASP A 544 8.45 -11.24 -19.32
C ASP A 544 8.17 -10.48 -20.63
N GLY A 545 8.57 -11.02 -21.78
CA GLY A 545 8.34 -10.40 -23.09
C GLY A 545 9.10 -9.09 -23.32
N LEU A 546 10.17 -8.84 -22.55
CA LEU A 546 10.88 -7.55 -22.50
C LEU A 546 12.02 -7.41 -23.52
N HIS A 547 12.17 -8.37 -24.43
CA HIS A 547 13.33 -8.41 -25.30
C HIS A 547 13.51 -7.11 -26.10
N ARG A 548 12.42 -6.58 -26.67
CA ARG A 548 12.46 -5.34 -27.45
C ARG A 548 12.79 -4.13 -26.58
N GLN A 549 12.15 -4.01 -25.42
CA GLN A 549 12.37 -2.92 -24.47
C GLN A 549 13.83 -2.91 -23.96
N ALA A 550 14.43 -4.09 -23.74
CA ALA A 550 15.83 -4.21 -23.37
C ALA A 550 16.75 -3.69 -24.50
N LEU A 551 16.50 -4.08 -25.75
CA LEU A 551 17.26 -3.57 -26.91
C LEU A 551 17.14 -2.05 -27.03
N ASP A 552 15.92 -1.52 -26.92
CA ASP A 552 15.65 -0.07 -26.98
C ASP A 552 16.33 0.71 -25.84
N ALA A 553 16.58 0.06 -24.70
CA ALA A 553 17.31 0.61 -23.57
C ALA A 553 18.84 0.47 -23.70
N GLY A 554 19.35 -0.02 -24.84
CA GLY A 554 20.78 -0.14 -25.11
C GLY A 554 21.41 -1.43 -24.60
N PHE A 555 20.62 -2.45 -24.27
CA PHE A 555 21.15 -3.78 -23.93
C PHE A 555 21.34 -4.64 -25.18
N GLU A 556 22.41 -5.43 -25.21
CA GLU A 556 22.71 -6.41 -26.24
C GLU A 556 22.55 -7.83 -25.67
N PRO A 557 21.87 -8.76 -26.37
CA PRO A 557 21.72 -10.14 -25.89
C PRO A 557 23.08 -10.83 -25.85
N TYR A 558 23.39 -11.47 -24.72
CA TYR A 558 24.63 -12.25 -24.60
C TYR A 558 24.57 -13.52 -25.45
N CYS A 559 23.44 -14.23 -25.40
CA CYS A 559 23.16 -15.39 -26.24
C CYS A 559 21.69 -15.36 -26.69
N SER A 560 21.42 -15.78 -27.94
CA SER A 560 20.05 -15.80 -28.47
C SER A 560 19.12 -16.64 -27.61
N GLY A 561 17.94 -16.11 -27.27
CA GLY A 561 16.92 -16.81 -26.47
C GLY A 561 17.26 -17.03 -24.98
N SER A 562 18.41 -16.55 -24.49
CA SER A 562 18.83 -16.73 -23.08
C SER A 562 18.19 -15.76 -22.10
N TYR A 563 17.67 -14.62 -22.60
CA TYR A 563 17.20 -13.48 -21.79
C TYR A 563 18.28 -12.94 -20.83
N LEU A 564 19.54 -13.14 -21.20
CA LEU A 564 20.72 -12.56 -20.59
C LEU A 564 21.27 -11.47 -21.51
N TYR A 565 21.65 -10.34 -20.93
CA TYR A 565 22.03 -9.14 -21.67
C TYR A 565 23.29 -8.51 -21.09
N ARG A 566 23.99 -7.72 -21.91
CA ARG A 566 25.07 -6.80 -21.52
C ARG A 566 24.70 -5.39 -21.95
N VAL A 567 25.31 -4.38 -21.35
CA VAL A 567 25.15 -3.00 -21.83
C VAL A 567 25.97 -2.83 -23.13
N GLY A 568 25.31 -2.38 -24.19
CA GLY A 568 25.95 -2.13 -25.48
C GLY A 568 26.95 -0.99 -25.41
N ARG A 569 27.98 -1.00 -26.26
CA ARG A 569 29.09 -0.03 -26.23
C ARG A 569 28.66 1.43 -26.51
N GLY A 570 27.44 1.66 -26.99
CA GLY A 570 26.88 2.98 -27.29
C GLY A 570 25.76 3.47 -26.36
N ALA A 571 25.46 2.76 -25.28
CA ALA A 571 24.43 3.18 -24.33
C ALA A 571 24.91 4.36 -23.46
N GLU A 572 24.08 5.41 -23.32
CA GLU A 572 24.35 6.52 -22.40
C GLU A 572 24.38 6.00 -20.94
N ARG A 573 25.52 6.12 -20.28
CA ARG A 573 25.72 5.77 -18.87
C ARG A 573 25.36 6.93 -17.95
#